data_AF-A0A944N146-F1
#
_entry.id   AF-A0A944N146-F1
#
_cell.length_a   1.000
_cell.length_b   1.000
_cell.length_c   1.000
_cell.angle_alpha   90.00
_cell.angle_beta   90.00
_cell.angle_gamma   90.00
#
_symmetry.space_group_name_H-M   'P 1'
#
loop_
_entity.id
_entity.type
_entity.pdbx_description
1 polymer ?
#
loop_
_entity_poly.entity_id
_entity_poly.type
_entity_poly.pdbx_seq_one_letter_code
_entity_poly.pdbx_strand_id
1 'polypeptide(L)'
;MPKKKVKPTQGVHQKRYYARKTAVKSTGAPILFQITTPKAASTTKARLVIGVHRTGGLDTPLKTTINEIPMTIDVGDAAEFTDFFAPLAVPVPPSALQEINTITVMAQPGTTVASVQLVTTSTPTSL
;
A
#
# COMPACT_ATOMS: atom_id res chain seq x y z
N MET A 1 -0.58 34.81 22.84
CA MET A 1 -1.69 33.89 23.19
C MET A 1 -1.11 32.66 23.88
N PRO A 2 -1.68 32.19 25.00
CA PRO A 2 -1.23 30.96 25.63
C PRO A 2 -1.56 29.76 24.73
N LYS A 3 -0.58 28.89 24.48
CA LYS A 3 -0.77 27.68 23.66
C LYS A 3 -1.67 26.69 24.42
N LYS A 4 -2.85 26.40 23.88
CA LYS A 4 -3.76 25.36 24.39
C LYS A 4 -3.04 24.00 24.33
N LYS A 5 -2.91 23.32 25.47
CA LYS A 5 -2.31 21.98 25.52
C LYS A 5 -3.24 20.98 24.83
N VAL A 6 -2.71 20.23 23.87
CA VAL A 6 -3.40 19.10 23.23
C VAL A 6 -3.32 17.90 24.16
N LYS A 7 -4.47 17.30 24.51
CA LYS A 7 -4.53 16.06 25.30
C LYS A 7 -5.12 14.95 24.42
N PRO A 8 -4.32 13.97 23.97
CA PRO A 8 -4.82 12.84 23.21
C PRO A 8 -5.87 12.06 24.02
N THR A 9 -7.01 11.75 23.41
CA THR A 9 -8.09 10.97 24.03
C THR A 9 -8.04 9.51 23.63
N GLN A 10 -7.29 9.15 22.58
CA GLN A 10 -7.22 7.79 22.06
C GLN A 10 -5.91 7.58 21.28
N GLY A 11 -5.30 6.40 21.45
CA GLY A 11 -4.16 5.96 20.66
C GLY A 11 -4.60 5.21 19.40
N VAL A 12 -3.65 4.94 18.51
CA VAL A 12 -3.85 4.00 17.38
C VAL A 12 -2.66 3.05 17.31
N HIS A 13 -2.92 1.79 17.00
CA HIS A 13 -1.88 0.83 16.67
C HIS A 13 -1.81 0.68 15.17
N GLN A 14 -0.62 0.92 14.61
CA GLN A 14 -0.35 0.69 13.20
C GLN A 14 0.61 -0.49 13.05
N LYS A 15 0.25 -1.45 12.20
CA LYS A 15 1.11 -2.58 11.84
C LYS A 15 1.38 -2.58 10.34
N ARG A 16 2.56 -3.08 9.96
CA ARG A 16 2.98 -3.26 8.57
C ARG A 16 3.28 -4.72 8.32
N TYR A 17 2.76 -5.22 7.22
CA TYR A 17 2.96 -6.59 6.75
C TYR A 17 3.54 -6.52 5.35
N TYR A 18 4.50 -7.39 5.05
CA TYR A 18 5.31 -7.30 3.85
C TYR A 18 5.15 -8.56 3.00
N ALA A 19 5.13 -8.36 1.68
CA ALA A 19 5.35 -9.46 0.77
C ALA A 19 6.81 -9.93 0.87
N ARG A 20 7.05 -11.24 0.78
CA ARG A 20 8.41 -11.78 0.72
C ARG A 20 9.12 -11.47 -0.60
N LYS A 21 8.36 -11.42 -1.69
CA LYS A 21 8.85 -11.10 -3.03
C LYS A 21 9.08 -9.58 -3.15
N THR A 22 10.25 -9.19 -3.61
CA THR A 22 10.68 -7.78 -3.74
C THR A 22 11.43 -7.56 -5.05
N ALA A 23 11.69 -6.30 -5.39
CA ALA A 23 12.51 -5.89 -6.54
C ALA A 23 12.17 -6.60 -7.86
N VAL A 24 10.88 -6.64 -8.21
CA VAL A 24 10.38 -7.32 -9.41
C VAL A 24 10.23 -6.31 -10.54
N LYS A 25 10.95 -6.51 -11.64
CA LYS A 25 10.77 -5.69 -12.84
C LYS A 25 9.46 -6.06 -13.54
N SER A 26 8.63 -5.06 -13.83
CA SER A 26 7.37 -5.21 -14.54
C SER A 26 7.59 -5.16 -16.04
N THR A 27 6.93 -6.08 -16.73
CA THR A 27 6.82 -6.15 -18.18
C THR A 27 5.46 -5.61 -18.67
N GLY A 28 4.65 -5.01 -17.79
CA GLY A 28 3.24 -4.71 -18.05
C GLY A 28 2.28 -5.85 -17.66
N ALA A 29 2.79 -7.06 -17.49
CA ALA A 29 1.99 -8.21 -17.06
C ALA A 29 1.68 -8.18 -15.55
N PRO A 30 0.59 -8.86 -15.12
CA PRO A 30 0.27 -9.05 -13.71
C PRO A 30 1.40 -9.71 -12.91
N ILE A 31 1.78 -9.11 -11.78
CA ILE A 31 2.74 -9.67 -10.82
C ILE A 31 2.00 -10.05 -9.55
N LEU A 32 2.07 -11.32 -9.17
CA LEU A 32 1.47 -11.84 -7.94
C LEU A 32 2.40 -11.65 -6.72
N PHE A 33 1.79 -11.22 -5.61
CA PHE A 33 2.39 -11.13 -4.28
C PHE A 33 1.43 -11.73 -3.25
N GLN A 34 1.98 -12.25 -2.17
CA GLN A 34 1.21 -12.79 -1.05
C GLN A 34 1.67 -12.15 0.25
N ILE A 35 0.70 -11.72 1.07
CA ILE A 35 0.94 -11.10 2.38
C ILE A 35 0.06 -11.77 3.44
N THR A 36 0.69 -12.30 4.48
CA THR A 36 -0.02 -12.85 5.65
C THR A 36 -0.27 -11.76 6.68
N THR A 37 -1.51 -11.66 7.16
CA THR A 37 -1.93 -10.74 8.22
C THR A 37 -2.76 -11.48 9.28
N PRO A 38 -2.72 -11.11 10.56
CA PRO A 38 -3.67 -11.61 11.55
C PRO A 38 -5.11 -11.30 11.12
N LYS A 39 -6.06 -12.17 11.51
CA LYS A 39 -7.49 -12.00 11.22
C LYS A 39 -7.98 -10.58 11.60
N ALA A 40 -8.64 -9.91 10.66
CA ALA A 40 -8.86 -8.46 10.65
C ALA A 40 -9.90 -7.91 11.66
N ALA A 41 -10.32 -8.68 12.67
CA ALA A 41 -11.43 -8.31 13.56
C ALA A 41 -11.27 -6.97 14.30
N SER A 42 -10.05 -6.44 14.42
CA SER A 42 -9.75 -5.14 15.05
C SER A 42 -9.26 -4.05 14.09
N THR A 43 -9.19 -4.33 12.78
CA THR A 43 -8.69 -3.35 11.80
C THR A 43 -9.77 -2.34 11.44
N THR A 44 -9.53 -1.06 11.75
CA THR A 44 -10.45 0.04 11.43
C THR A 44 -10.08 0.75 10.13
N LYS A 45 -8.81 0.72 9.73
CA LYS A 45 -8.33 1.23 8.44
C LYS A 45 -7.26 0.32 7.88
N ALA A 46 -7.23 0.20 6.56
CA ALA A 46 -6.15 -0.47 5.86
C ALA A 46 -5.74 0.30 4.60
N ARG A 47 -4.48 0.15 4.19
CA ARG A 47 -3.99 0.63 2.91
C ARG A 47 -2.96 -0.35 2.34
N LEU A 48 -3.01 -0.51 1.02
CA LEU A 48 -1.97 -1.18 0.26
C LEU A 48 -0.92 -0.13 -0.12
N VAL A 49 0.35 -0.44 0.11
CA VAL A 49 1.48 0.43 -0.21
C VAL A 49 2.43 -0.33 -1.13
N ILE A 50 2.72 0.24 -2.29
CA ILE A 50 3.58 -0.35 -3.31
C ILE A 50 4.77 0.60 -3.51
N GLY A 51 5.96 0.14 -3.13
CA GLY A 51 7.20 0.83 -3.46
C GLY A 51 7.53 0.63 -4.93
N VAL A 52 7.74 1.71 -5.67
CA VAL A 52 8.01 1.67 -7.11
C VAL A 52 9.27 2.44 -7.43
N HIS A 53 10.02 1.94 -8.41
CA HIS A 53 11.12 2.63 -9.06
C HIS A 53 10.90 2.63 -10.57
N ARG A 54 11.03 3.76 -11.25
CA ARG A 54 11.10 3.80 -12.71
C ARG A 54 11.87 5.01 -13.21
N THR A 55 12.80 4.76 -14.13
CA THR A 55 13.44 5.81 -14.95
C THR A 55 12.45 6.31 -16.00
N GLY A 56 12.35 7.64 -16.12
CA GLY A 56 11.37 8.35 -16.94
C GLY A 56 10.01 8.51 -16.27
N GLY A 57 9.95 8.48 -14.94
CA GLY A 57 8.74 8.76 -14.17
C GLY A 57 7.69 7.64 -14.21
N LEU A 58 6.49 7.92 -13.70
CA LEU A 58 5.28 7.11 -13.89
C LEU A 58 4.16 7.99 -14.43
N ASP A 59 3.65 7.64 -15.60
CA ASP A 59 2.62 8.38 -16.36
C ASP A 59 1.31 7.58 -16.50
N THR A 60 1.32 6.30 -16.13
CA THR A 60 0.11 5.48 -16.08
C THR A 60 -0.20 5.05 -14.64
N PRO A 61 -1.49 5.08 -14.23
CA PRO A 61 -1.88 4.57 -12.93
C PRO A 61 -1.51 3.12 -12.71
N LEU A 62 -1.12 2.78 -11.48
CA LEU A 62 -0.91 1.38 -11.10
C LEU A 62 -2.27 0.69 -10.93
N LYS A 63 -2.48 -0.38 -11.69
CA LYS A 63 -3.64 -1.26 -11.48
C LYS A 63 -3.25 -2.35 -10.50
N THR A 64 -4.07 -2.55 -9.48
CA THR A 64 -3.80 -3.57 -8.47
C THR A 64 -5.08 -4.25 -8.04
N THR A 65 -4.97 -5.46 -7.50
CA THR A 65 -6.07 -6.12 -6.82
C THR A 65 -5.62 -6.57 -5.44
N ILE A 66 -6.55 -6.63 -4.50
CA ILE A 66 -6.40 -7.39 -3.27
C ILE A 66 -7.57 -8.37 -3.15
N ASN A 67 -7.26 -9.67 -3.08
CA ASN A 67 -8.27 -10.72 -3.02
C ASN A 67 -9.36 -10.50 -4.10
N GLU A 68 -8.91 -10.28 -5.34
CA GLU A 68 -9.74 -10.02 -6.53
C GLU A 68 -10.46 -8.67 -6.57
N ILE A 69 -10.44 -7.87 -5.50
CA ILE A 69 -11.03 -6.53 -5.48
C ILE A 69 -10.10 -5.56 -6.22
N PRO A 70 -10.54 -4.96 -7.35
CA PRO A 70 -9.73 -4.06 -8.13
C PRO A 70 -9.56 -2.71 -7.44
N MET A 71 -8.36 -2.15 -7.55
CA MET A 71 -7.99 -0.84 -7.06
C MET A 71 -7.08 -0.18 -8.09
N THR A 72 -7.12 1.15 -8.14
CA THR A 72 -6.22 1.94 -8.97
C THR A 72 -5.48 2.90 -8.06
N ILE A 73 -4.16 3.00 -8.24
CA ILE A 73 -3.33 3.97 -7.52
C ILE A 73 -2.94 5.07 -8.50
N ASP A 74 -3.41 6.28 -8.23
CA ASP A 74 -2.99 7.47 -8.95
C ASP A 74 -1.50 7.72 -8.68
N VAL A 75 -0.78 8.09 -9.73
CA VAL A 75 0.66 8.37 -9.70
C VAL A 75 0.94 9.85 -9.45
N GLY A 76 -0.08 10.72 -9.51
CA GLY A 76 0.05 12.17 -9.38
C GLY A 76 1.07 12.71 -10.36
N ASP A 77 1.96 13.58 -9.86
CA ASP A 77 3.00 14.24 -10.67
C ASP A 77 4.24 13.35 -10.90
N ALA A 78 4.13 12.03 -10.69
CA ALA A 78 5.27 11.11 -10.86
C ALA A 78 5.88 11.11 -12.27
N ALA A 79 5.14 11.59 -13.28
CA ALA A 79 5.62 11.74 -14.65
C ALA A 79 6.68 12.85 -14.81
N GLU A 80 6.73 13.82 -13.89
CA GLU A 80 7.68 14.94 -13.95
C GLU A 80 9.11 14.54 -13.58
N PHE A 81 9.29 13.36 -12.98
CA PHE A 81 10.58 12.91 -12.47
C PHE A 81 11.36 12.12 -13.51
N THR A 82 12.63 12.50 -13.72
CA THR A 82 13.58 11.70 -14.53
C THR A 82 13.80 10.31 -13.93
N ASP A 83 13.79 10.18 -12.60
CA ASP A 83 13.80 8.91 -11.89
C ASP A 83 12.81 8.99 -10.73
N PHE A 84 11.72 8.23 -10.84
CA PHE A 84 10.74 8.15 -9.76
C PHE A 84 11.10 6.99 -8.83
N PHE A 85 11.27 7.27 -7.54
CA PHE A 85 11.48 6.26 -6.51
C PHE A 85 10.74 6.61 -5.22
N ALA A 86 9.51 6.12 -5.09
CA ALA A 86 8.65 6.44 -3.94
C ALA A 86 7.59 5.36 -3.70
N PRO A 87 6.99 5.32 -2.50
CA PRO A 87 5.81 4.51 -2.24
C PRO A 87 4.55 5.17 -2.80
N LEU A 88 3.72 4.39 -3.48
CA LEU A 88 2.35 4.75 -3.84
C LEU A 88 1.38 3.96 -2.95
N ALA A 89 0.26 4.57 -2.56
CA ALA A 89 -0.66 3.95 -1.61
C ALA A 89 -2.12 4.14 -2.00
N VAL A 90 -2.93 3.10 -1.75
CA VAL A 90 -4.39 3.14 -1.95
C VAL A 90 -5.10 2.60 -0.71
N PRO A 91 -6.22 3.22 -0.27
CA PRO A 91 -7.05 2.69 0.79
C PRO A 91 -7.59 1.30 0.43
N VAL A 92 -7.61 0.40 1.41
CA VAL A 92 -8.19 -0.94 1.29
C VAL A 92 -9.36 -1.03 2.27
N PRO A 93 -10.55 -1.49 1.84
CA PRO A 93 -11.63 -1.79 2.77
C PRO A 93 -11.17 -2.85 3.79
N PRO A 94 -11.29 -2.64 5.11
CA PRO A 94 -10.89 -3.67 6.09
C PRO A 94 -11.59 -5.02 5.88
N SER A 95 -12.81 -5.01 5.33
CA SER A 95 -13.59 -6.20 4.95
C SER A 95 -12.97 -7.01 3.81
N ALA A 96 -12.07 -6.42 3.02
CA ALA A 96 -11.33 -7.11 1.96
C ALA A 96 -10.17 -7.96 2.50
N LEU A 97 -9.72 -7.70 3.74
CA LEU A 97 -8.56 -8.37 4.30
C LEU A 97 -8.88 -9.78 4.77
N GLN A 98 -7.99 -10.70 4.40
CA GLN A 98 -8.00 -12.09 4.81
C GLN A 98 -6.73 -12.41 5.60
N GLU A 99 -6.63 -13.62 6.16
CA GLU A 99 -5.39 -14.05 6.81
C GLU A 99 -4.23 -14.14 5.80
N ILE A 100 -4.54 -14.63 4.60
CA ILE A 100 -3.63 -14.68 3.47
C ILE A 100 -4.21 -13.80 2.37
N ASN A 101 -3.53 -12.71 2.04
CA ASN A 101 -3.97 -11.77 1.02
C ASN A 101 -3.17 -12.00 -0.26
N THR A 102 -3.88 -12.18 -1.37
CA THR A 102 -3.30 -12.19 -2.70
C THR A 102 -3.38 -10.80 -3.29
N ILE A 103 -2.23 -10.22 -3.63
CA ILE A 103 -2.11 -8.91 -4.25
C ILE A 103 -1.60 -9.11 -5.67
N THR A 104 -2.31 -8.54 -6.66
CA THR A 104 -1.79 -8.44 -8.02
C THR A 104 -1.38 -7.01 -8.30
N VAL A 105 -0.22 -6.80 -8.92
CA VAL A 105 0.25 -5.47 -9.34
C VAL A 105 0.54 -5.50 -10.83
N MET A 106 -0.05 -4.56 -11.55
CA MET A 106 0.28 -4.23 -12.93
C MET A 106 0.76 -2.79 -12.98
N ALA A 107 1.97 -2.61 -13.50
CA ALA A 107 2.60 -1.32 -13.69
C ALA A 107 3.10 -1.22 -15.14
N GLN A 108 3.33 -0.02 -15.63
CA GLN A 108 3.93 0.17 -16.95
C GLN A 108 5.28 -0.55 -17.07
N PRO A 109 5.62 -1.05 -18.29
CA PRO A 109 6.91 -1.68 -18.54
C PRO A 109 8.09 -0.82 -18.09
N GLY A 110 9.12 -1.48 -17.54
CA GLY A 110 10.31 -0.83 -17.00
C GLY A 110 10.19 -0.37 -15.55
N THR A 111 8.98 -0.39 -14.96
CA THR A 111 8.80 -0.17 -13.52
C THR A 111 9.35 -1.35 -12.73
N THR A 112 10.09 -1.09 -11.67
CA THR A 112 10.41 -2.09 -10.64
C THR A 112 9.45 -1.93 -9.47
N VAL A 113 8.70 -2.98 -9.16
CA VAL A 113 7.95 -3.09 -7.90
C VAL A 113 8.95 -3.48 -6.81
N ALA A 114 9.45 -2.48 -6.09
CA ALA A 114 10.49 -2.63 -5.08
C ALA A 114 9.97 -3.32 -3.81
N SER A 115 8.76 -2.98 -3.37
CA SER A 115 8.11 -3.62 -2.22
C SER A 115 6.59 -3.57 -2.31
N VAL A 116 5.91 -4.50 -1.64
CA VAL A 116 4.46 -4.50 -1.47
C VAL A 116 4.15 -4.72 0.01
N GLN A 117 3.31 -3.85 0.57
CA GLN A 117 3.02 -3.81 2.00
C GLN A 117 1.53 -3.62 2.25
N LEU A 118 1.00 -4.28 3.26
CA LEU A 118 -0.28 -3.92 3.86
C LEU A 118 -0.04 -3.19 5.18
N VAL A 119 -0.62 -2.00 5.30
CA VAL A 119 -0.60 -1.22 6.53
C VAL A 119 -1.99 -1.23 7.13
N THR A 120 -2.11 -1.76 8.34
CA THR A 120 -3.38 -1.77 9.08
C THR A 120 -3.30 -0.81 10.26
N THR A 121 -4.44 -0.20 10.59
CA THR A 121 -4.63 0.61 11.79
C THR A 121 -5.78 0.01 12.58
N SER A 122 -5.57 -0.14 13.87
CA SER A 122 -6.57 -0.55 14.85
C SER A 122 -6.61 0.45 15.99
N THR A 123 -7.80 0.68 16.54
CA THR A 123 -7.94 1.43 17.79
C THR A 123 -7.75 0.47 18.97
N PRO A 124 -6.77 0.71 19.86
CA PRO A 124 -6.63 -0.09 21.07
C PRO A 124 -7.83 0.14 21.98
N THR A 125 -8.23 -0.91 22.70
CA THR A 125 -9.36 -0.88 23.64
C THR A 125 -9.04 -0.11 24.93
N SER A 126 -7.77 0.23 25.19
CA SER A 126 -7.32 1.08 26.31
C SER A 126 -6.03 1.85 25.98
N LEU A 127 -5.87 3.05 26.58
CA LEU A 127 -4.62 3.82 26.60
C LEU A 127 -3.66 3.28 27.66
#